data_AF-A0A2Z7AIC8-F1
#
_entry.id   AF-A0A2Z7AIC8-F1
#
_cell.length_a   1.000
_cell.length_b   1.000
_cell.length_c   1.000
_cell.angle_alpha   90.00
_cell.angle_beta   90.00
_cell.angle_gamma   90.00
#
_symmetry.space_group_name_H-M   'P 1'
#
loop_
_entity.id
_entity.type
_entity.pdbx_description
1 polymer ?
#
loop_
_entity_poly.entity_id
_entity_poly.type
_entity_poly.pdbx_seq_one_letter_code
_entity_poly.pdbx_strand_id
1 'polypeptide(L)'
;MPPKRTRTQRSGDNSNTESTAPGSENTALTPAQIAELVATTVAQILASQHAPQPPPNLDQQAEEIRRMREELETRQAEEMRRMREELENQRAEAMRRMYEELENLRKEKSSAPPPPPAREVPFSTEVLDADLPQHFKYHNVGEYDGMGDPEEHLSRFENAALLHRFEAIIYMNLF
;
A
#
# COMPACT_ATOMS: atom_id res chain seq x y z
N MET A 1 21.66 -1.96 20.86
CA MET A 1 21.75 -2.66 22.16
C MET A 1 20.45 -2.41 22.94
N PRO A 2 19.84 -3.45 23.53
CA PRO A 2 19.04 -3.27 24.75
C PRO A 2 19.63 -4.13 25.90
N PRO A 3 19.58 -3.70 27.17
CA PRO A 3 20.03 -4.54 28.27
C PRO A 3 18.88 -5.28 28.98
N LYS A 4 19.13 -6.60 29.12
CA LYS A 4 19.07 -7.43 30.34
C LYS A 4 17.73 -7.73 31.03
N ARG A 5 17.42 -9.04 31.09
CA ARG A 5 16.74 -9.71 32.22
C ARG A 5 17.61 -10.89 32.64
N THR A 6 17.71 -11.15 33.95
CA THR A 6 17.81 -12.46 34.65
C THR A 6 18.11 -12.15 36.14
N ARG A 7 17.15 -12.35 37.07
CA ARG A 7 16.90 -13.55 37.92
C ARG A 7 18.12 -13.88 38.80
N THR A 8 18.06 -14.13 40.11
CA THR A 8 17.18 -15.04 40.85
C THR A 8 17.29 -14.80 42.36
N GLN A 9 16.19 -15.16 43.01
CA GLN A 9 15.86 -15.19 44.43
C GLN A 9 16.61 -16.26 45.23
N ARG A 10 16.62 -16.07 46.57
CA ARG A 10 16.53 -17.07 47.66
C ARG A 10 17.85 -17.54 48.32
N SER A 11 18.02 -17.20 49.60
CA SER A 11 18.02 -18.19 50.71
C SER A 11 18.09 -17.47 52.07
N GLY A 12 17.14 -17.75 52.98
CA GLY A 12 17.33 -17.64 54.43
C GLY A 12 18.20 -18.81 54.92
N ASP A 13 18.64 -18.93 56.17
CA ASP A 13 18.46 -18.20 57.43
C ASP A 13 19.71 -18.52 58.28
N ASN A 14 20.12 -17.65 59.21
CA ASN A 14 20.64 -18.05 60.53
C ASN A 14 20.86 -16.84 61.46
N SER A 15 20.78 -17.15 62.74
CA SER A 15 20.42 -16.33 63.88
C SER A 15 21.60 -15.87 64.75
N ASN A 16 21.33 -14.80 65.53
CA ASN A 16 21.97 -14.34 66.78
C ASN A 16 23.34 -13.63 66.71
N THR A 17 23.40 -12.37 67.16
CA THR A 17 23.94 -11.98 68.49
C THR A 17 23.72 -10.49 68.81
N GLU A 18 23.20 -10.29 70.02
CA GLU A 18 23.33 -9.23 71.02
C GLU A 18 24.26 -8.00 70.82
N SER A 19 23.72 -6.86 71.28
CA SER A 19 24.35 -5.76 72.05
C SER A 19 24.82 -4.44 71.41
N THR A 20 24.10 -3.39 71.85
CA THR A 20 24.55 -2.06 72.33
C THR A 20 25.28 -1.10 71.41
N ALA A 21 24.56 -0.04 70.99
CA ALA A 21 24.99 1.36 71.16
C ALA A 21 23.77 2.30 71.01
N PRO A 22 23.47 3.19 71.97
CA PRO A 22 22.32 4.10 71.92
C PRO A 22 22.66 5.40 71.17
N GLY A 23 21.63 6.02 70.58
CA GLY A 23 21.57 7.47 70.41
C GLY A 23 22.10 8.04 69.10
N SER A 24 21.35 7.87 68.00
CA SER A 24 21.33 8.86 66.93
C SER A 24 20.13 9.77 67.18
N GLU A 25 20.41 11.01 67.56
CA GLU A 25 19.43 12.05 67.86
C GLU A 25 18.68 12.42 66.58
N ASN A 26 17.51 11.84 66.36
CA ASN A 26 16.54 12.41 65.42
C ASN A 26 15.95 13.67 66.07
N THR A 27 16.49 14.84 65.74
CA THR A 27 15.88 16.12 66.12
C THR A 27 14.56 16.26 65.37
N ALA A 28 13.48 15.78 65.98
CA ALA A 28 12.13 15.90 65.42
C ALA A 28 11.76 17.39 65.38
N LEU A 29 11.76 17.98 64.19
CA LEU A 29 11.34 19.37 63.97
C LEU A 29 9.94 19.56 64.54
N THR A 30 9.78 20.58 65.37
CA THR A 30 8.47 20.90 65.94
C THR A 30 7.56 21.48 64.84
N PRO A 31 6.23 21.31 64.95
CA PRO A 31 5.29 21.88 63.98
C PRO A 31 5.47 23.38 63.74
N ALA A 32 5.93 24.13 64.74
CA ALA A 32 6.22 25.56 64.63
C ALA A 32 7.39 25.86 63.68
N GLN A 33 8.47 25.08 63.74
CA GLN A 33 9.63 25.23 62.85
C GLN A 33 9.28 24.89 61.40
N ILE A 34 8.40 23.91 61.21
CA ILE A 34 7.87 23.55 59.88
C ILE A 34 7.01 24.70 59.35
N ALA A 35 6.12 25.26 60.17
CA ALA A 35 5.28 26.39 59.78
C ALA A 35 6.12 27.63 59.41
N GLU A 36 7.16 27.91 60.19
CA GLU A 36 8.07 29.04 59.93
C GLU A 36 8.88 28.83 58.64
N LEU A 37 9.39 27.61 58.41
CA LEU A 37 10.10 27.29 57.17
C LEU A 37 9.18 27.44 55.95
N VAL A 38 7.94 26.96 56.05
CA VAL A 38 6.93 27.10 54.99
C VAL A 38 6.57 28.57 54.78
N ALA A 39 6.33 29.33 55.84
CA ALA A 39 5.99 30.75 55.76
C ALA A 39 7.14 31.56 55.11
N THR A 40 8.38 31.27 55.51
CA THR A 40 9.57 31.92 54.96
C THR A 40 9.77 31.54 53.49
N THR A 41 9.57 30.27 53.14
CA THR A 41 9.67 29.79 51.76
C THR A 41 8.59 30.43 50.88
N VAL A 42 7.35 30.51 51.35
CA VAL A 42 6.24 31.18 50.64
C VAL A 42 6.54 32.68 50.51
N ALA A 43 7.03 33.34 51.55
CA ALA A 43 7.42 34.75 51.48
C ALA A 43 8.56 34.98 50.49
N GLN A 44 9.54 34.08 50.43
CA GLN A 44 10.62 34.15 49.43
C GLN A 44 10.08 33.92 48.01
N ILE A 45 9.15 32.99 47.80
CA ILE A 45 8.53 32.77 46.50
C ILE A 45 7.72 34.01 46.08
N LEU A 46 6.97 34.60 46.99
CA LEU A 46 6.18 35.82 46.74
C LEU A 46 7.07 37.04 46.51
N ALA A 47 8.17 37.19 47.25
CA ALA A 47 9.16 38.24 47.04
C ALA A 47 9.97 38.04 45.75
N SER A 48 10.11 36.79 45.30
CA SER A 48 10.78 36.43 44.05
C SER A 48 9.85 36.46 42.83
N GLN A 49 8.53 36.63 43.01
CA GLN A 49 7.65 36.95 41.89
C GLN A 49 8.08 38.30 41.33
N HIS A 50 8.76 38.22 40.18
CA HIS A 50 9.22 39.37 39.43
C HIS A 50 8.15 40.46 39.36
N ALA A 51 8.58 41.70 39.56
CA ALA A 51 7.80 42.87 39.19
C ALA A 51 7.14 42.64 37.82
N PRO A 52 5.90 43.11 37.60
CA PRO A 52 5.21 42.91 36.33
C PRO A 52 6.13 43.34 35.20
N GLN A 53 6.64 42.37 34.44
CA GLN A 53 7.36 42.66 33.21
C GLN A 53 6.41 43.49 32.35
N PRO A 54 6.89 44.59 31.72
CA PRO A 54 6.04 45.36 30.81
C PRO A 54 5.43 44.40 29.79
N PRO A 55 4.13 44.54 29.46
CA PRO A 55 3.47 43.63 28.54
C PRO A 55 4.27 43.59 27.23
N PRO A 56 4.51 42.39 26.65
CA PRO A 56 5.15 42.28 25.35
C PRO A 56 4.39 43.15 24.36
N ASN A 57 5.12 43.85 23.48
CA ASN A 57 4.51 44.72 22.48
C ASN A 57 3.62 43.85 21.56
N LEU A 58 2.30 43.91 21.80
CA LEU A 58 1.32 43.02 21.20
C LEU A 58 1.33 43.11 19.67
N ASP A 59 1.60 44.31 19.14
CA ASP A 59 1.70 44.58 17.71
C ASP A 59 2.92 43.88 17.10
N GLN A 60 4.06 43.92 17.79
CA GLN A 60 5.27 43.23 17.36
C GLN A 60 5.12 41.72 17.37
N GLN A 61 4.42 41.17 18.38
CA GLN A 61 4.10 39.74 18.44
C GLN A 61 3.12 39.33 17.33
N ALA A 62 2.13 40.17 17.02
CA ALA A 62 1.19 39.92 15.93
C ALA A 62 1.88 39.92 14.55
N GLU A 63 2.81 40.85 14.32
CA GLU A 63 3.62 40.90 13.10
C GLU A 63 4.54 39.68 12.95
N GLU A 64 5.14 39.22 14.05
CA GLU A 64 5.99 38.02 14.05
C GLU A 64 5.18 36.76 13.75
N ILE A 65 4.00 36.61 14.36
CA ILE A 65 3.06 35.52 14.06
C ILE A 65 2.59 35.59 12.60
N ARG A 66 2.30 36.80 12.08
CA ARG A 66 1.92 36.98 10.68
C ARG A 66 3.04 36.53 9.74
N ARG A 67 4.27 36.96 10.01
CA ARG A 67 5.45 36.60 9.20
C ARG A 67 5.71 35.09 9.23
N MET A 68 5.66 34.46 10.41
CA MET A 68 5.85 33.02 10.52
C MET A 68 4.78 32.23 9.77
N ARG A 69 3.52 32.68 9.78
CA ARG A 69 2.44 32.03 9.02
C ARG A 69 2.66 32.14 7.52
N GLU A 70 3.02 33.32 7.04
CA GLU A 70 3.31 33.56 5.63
C GLU A 70 4.52 32.74 5.13
N GLU A 71 5.57 32.61 5.95
CA GLU A 71 6.70 31.74 5.64
C GLU A 71 6.29 30.26 5.58
N LEU A 72 5.40 29.83 6.47
CA LEU A 72 4.90 28.46 6.47
C LEU A 72 4.05 28.15 5.23
N GLU A 73 3.19 29.09 4.82
CA GLU A 73 2.36 28.98 3.63
C GLU A 73 3.21 28.97 2.35
N THR A 74 4.20 29.84 2.25
CA THR A 74 5.11 29.87 1.10
C THR A 74 5.92 28.57 1.02
N ARG A 75 6.46 28.09 2.15
CA ARG A 75 7.16 26.80 2.21
C ARG A 75 6.28 25.63 1.81
N GLN A 76 5.02 25.61 2.27
CA GLN A 76 4.05 24.58 1.90
C GLN A 76 3.69 24.64 0.41
N ALA A 77 3.51 25.85 -0.14
CA ALA A 77 3.23 26.03 -1.57
C ALA A 77 4.41 25.59 -2.45
N GLU A 78 5.64 25.88 -2.03
CA GLU A 78 6.85 25.40 -2.70
C GLU A 78 6.97 23.88 -2.64
N GLU A 79 6.65 23.26 -1.51
CA GLU A 79 6.66 21.81 -1.37
C GLU A 79 5.63 21.14 -2.30
N MET A 80 4.40 21.65 -2.34
CA MET A 80 3.36 21.16 -3.26
C MET A 80 3.78 21.35 -4.72
N ARG A 81 4.41 22.48 -5.05
CA ARG A 81 4.96 22.72 -6.39
C ARG A 81 6.04 21.71 -6.74
N ARG A 82 6.99 21.45 -5.83
CA ARG A 82 8.06 20.44 -6.04
C ARG A 82 7.49 19.04 -6.24
N MET A 83 6.54 18.63 -5.40
CA MET A 83 5.88 17.33 -5.52
C MET A 83 5.19 17.16 -6.88
N ARG A 84 4.51 18.21 -7.35
CA ARG A 84 3.86 18.20 -8.67
C ARG A 84 4.87 18.07 -9.81
N GLU A 85 5.96 18.83 -9.73
CA GLU A 85 7.03 18.81 -10.73
C GLU A 85 7.75 17.45 -10.76
N GLU A 86 7.96 16.82 -9.60
CA GLU A 86 8.53 15.48 -9.50
C GLU A 86 7.62 14.42 -10.14
N LEU A 87 6.30 14.49 -9.88
CA LEU A 87 5.33 13.59 -10.51
C LEU A 87 5.29 13.76 -12.03
N GLU A 88 5.36 15.01 -12.50
CA GLU A 88 5.43 15.31 -13.93
C GLU A 88 6.71 14.78 -14.56
N ASN A 89 7.86 14.95 -13.90
CA ASN A 89 9.13 14.39 -14.34
C ASN A 89 9.11 12.86 -14.37
N GLN A 90 8.57 12.21 -13.33
CA GLN A 90 8.42 10.76 -13.31
C GLN A 90 7.53 10.26 -14.46
N ARG A 91 6.44 10.97 -14.74
CA ARG A 91 5.56 10.65 -15.89
C ARG A 91 6.29 10.83 -17.22
N ALA A 92 7.07 11.89 -17.38
CA ALA A 92 7.85 12.15 -18.58
C ALA A 92 8.92 11.07 -18.81
N GLU A 93 9.62 10.66 -17.74
CA GLU A 93 10.58 9.56 -17.80
C GLU A 93 9.92 8.23 -18.15
N ALA A 94 8.76 7.91 -17.56
CA ALA A 94 8.01 6.70 -17.89
C ALA A 94 7.60 6.67 -19.37
N MET A 95 7.08 7.79 -19.88
CA MET A 95 6.74 7.94 -21.30
C MET A 95 7.97 7.77 -22.19
N ARG A 96 9.11 8.37 -21.82
CA ARG A 96 10.37 8.23 -22.56
C ARG A 96 10.84 6.78 -22.62
N ARG A 97 10.82 6.05 -21.50
CA ARG A 97 11.20 4.63 -21.43
C ARG A 97 10.28 3.77 -22.30
N MET A 98 8.97 4.03 -22.26
CA MET A 98 8.00 3.31 -23.09
C MET A 98 8.27 3.51 -24.59
N TYR A 99 8.57 4.74 -25.02
CA TYR A 99 8.94 4.98 -26.43
C TYR A 99 10.24 4.29 -26.84
N GLU A 100 11.24 4.26 -25.96
CA GLU A 100 12.50 3.55 -26.21
C GLU A 100 12.28 2.04 -26.32
N GLU A 101 11.43 1.48 -25.45
CA GLU A 101 11.04 0.07 -25.51
C GLU A 101 10.32 -0.25 -26.83
N LEU A 102 9.36 0.57 -27.26
CA LEU A 102 8.70 0.42 -28.56
C LEU A 102 9.68 0.50 -29.73
N GLU A 103 10.68 1.39 -29.65
CA GLU A 103 11.71 1.49 -30.68
C GLU A 103 12.59 0.24 -30.73
N ASN A 104 12.95 -0.31 -29.56
CA ASN A 104 13.71 -1.56 -29.46
C ASN A 104 12.92 -2.75 -30.01
N LEU A 105 11.64 -2.89 -29.66
CA LEU A 105 10.76 -3.92 -30.22
C LEU A 105 10.62 -3.77 -31.74
N ARG A 106 10.54 -2.53 -32.24
CA ARG A 106 10.50 -2.28 -33.69
C ARG A 106 11.80 -2.71 -34.36
N LYS A 107 12.95 -2.41 -33.76
CA LYS A 107 14.27 -2.83 -34.27
C LYS A 107 14.40 -4.36 -34.27
N GLU A 108 14.01 -5.01 -33.19
CA GLU A 108 13.97 -6.47 -33.08
C GLU A 108 13.07 -7.11 -34.15
N LYS A 109 11.84 -6.62 -34.31
CA LYS A 109 10.91 -7.07 -35.34
C LYS A 109 11.42 -6.79 -36.76
N SER A 110 12.17 -5.72 -36.96
CA SER A 110 12.78 -5.40 -38.26
C SER A 110 13.99 -6.28 -38.59
N SER A 111 14.62 -6.90 -37.58
CA SER A 111 15.67 -7.89 -37.76
C SER A 111 15.12 -9.30 -37.96
N ALA A 112 13.84 -9.54 -37.66
CA ALA A 112 13.19 -10.80 -37.94
C ALA A 112 13.02 -10.97 -39.46
N PRO A 113 13.21 -12.19 -40.01
CA PRO A 113 12.86 -12.45 -41.39
C PRO A 113 11.40 -12.07 -41.63
N PRO A 114 11.04 -11.59 -42.84
CA PRO A 114 9.66 -11.26 -43.15
C PRO A 114 8.76 -12.43 -42.77
N PRO A 115 7.55 -12.17 -42.23
CA PRO A 115 6.64 -13.25 -41.88
C PRO A 115 6.48 -14.12 -43.12
N PRO A 116 6.44 -15.46 -42.96
CA PRO A 116 6.18 -16.33 -44.08
C PRO A 116 4.90 -15.83 -44.78
N PRO A 117 4.84 -15.87 -46.12
CA PRO A 117 3.65 -15.48 -46.85
C PRO A 117 2.44 -16.15 -46.19
N ALA A 118 1.36 -15.37 -46.02
CA ALA A 118 0.14 -15.84 -45.38
C ALA A 118 -0.17 -17.24 -45.92
N ARG A 119 -0.12 -18.23 -45.02
CA ARG A 119 -0.27 -19.64 -45.39
C ARG A 119 -1.51 -19.72 -46.26
N GLU A 120 -1.37 -20.32 -47.44
CA GLU A 120 -2.52 -20.57 -48.31
C GLU A 120 -3.64 -21.17 -47.47
N VAL A 121 -4.83 -20.57 -47.56
CA VAL A 121 -6.01 -21.06 -46.86
C VAL A 121 -6.07 -22.57 -47.15
N PRO A 122 -6.21 -23.45 -46.14
CA PRO A 122 -6.00 -24.89 -46.31
C PRO A 122 -6.95 -25.54 -47.32
N PHE A 123 -7.94 -24.79 -47.79
CA PHE A 123 -8.90 -25.18 -48.81
C PHE A 123 -8.87 -24.16 -49.94
N SER A 124 -8.90 -24.65 -51.19
CA SER A 124 -9.11 -23.79 -52.35
C SER A 124 -10.50 -23.14 -52.29
N THR A 125 -10.67 -22.02 -52.99
CA THR A 125 -11.98 -21.36 -53.14
C THR A 125 -13.03 -22.33 -53.68
N GLU A 126 -12.65 -23.25 -54.57
CA GLU A 126 -13.54 -24.30 -55.09
C GLU A 126 -14.07 -25.25 -54.01
N VAL A 127 -13.28 -25.54 -52.96
CA VAL A 127 -13.72 -26.37 -51.83
C VAL A 127 -14.59 -25.56 -50.86
N LEU A 128 -14.30 -24.28 -50.68
CA LEU A 128 -15.10 -23.38 -49.84
C LEU A 128 -16.47 -23.06 -50.46
N ASP A 129 -16.54 -22.96 -51.79
CA ASP A 129 -17.75 -22.65 -52.56
C ASP A 129 -18.52 -23.92 -52.99
N ALA A 130 -18.07 -25.11 -52.58
CA ALA A 130 -18.73 -26.36 -52.93
C ALA A 130 -20.14 -26.41 -52.33
N ASP A 131 -21.13 -26.72 -53.17
CA ASP A 131 -22.50 -26.91 -52.72
C ASP A 131 -22.58 -28.04 -51.69
N LEU A 132 -23.11 -27.71 -50.51
CA LEU A 132 -23.37 -28.71 -49.48
C LEU A 132 -24.61 -29.53 -49.85
N PRO A 133 -24.67 -30.82 -49.45
CA PRO A 133 -25.86 -31.65 -49.64
C PRO A 133 -27.13 -30.96 -49.12
N GLN A 134 -28.26 -31.16 -49.80
CA GLN A 134 -29.55 -30.52 -49.49
C GLN A 134 -30.03 -30.74 -48.03
N HIS A 135 -29.51 -31.74 -47.33
CA HIS A 135 -29.84 -32.07 -45.95
C HIS A 135 -28.68 -31.85 -44.97
N PHE A 136 -27.62 -31.16 -45.40
CA PHE A 136 -26.54 -30.77 -44.52
C PHE A 136 -27.04 -29.73 -43.52
N LYS A 137 -27.00 -30.07 -42.23
CA LYS A 137 -27.44 -29.20 -41.13
C LYS A 137 -26.21 -28.56 -40.49
N TYR A 138 -26.15 -27.24 -40.53
CA TYR A 138 -25.18 -26.49 -39.73
C TYR A 138 -25.62 -26.50 -38.26
N HIS A 139 -24.73 -26.98 -37.39
CA HIS A 139 -24.95 -26.86 -35.95
C HIS A 139 -24.71 -25.42 -35.56
N ASN A 140 -25.77 -24.71 -35.18
CA ASN A 140 -25.68 -23.33 -34.70
C ASN A 140 -25.24 -23.31 -33.24
N VAL A 141 -24.03 -23.78 -32.98
CA VAL A 141 -23.32 -23.45 -31.74
C VAL A 141 -22.40 -22.30 -32.11
N GLY A 142 -22.73 -21.10 -31.62
CA GLY A 142 -22.02 -19.87 -32.01
C GLY A 142 -20.50 -20.03 -31.88
N GLU A 143 -19.76 -19.35 -32.76
CA GLU A 143 -18.30 -19.48 -32.86
C GLU A 143 -17.60 -19.29 -31.51
N TYR A 144 -16.54 -20.06 -31.27
CA TYR A 144 -15.72 -19.92 -30.08
C TYR A 144 -14.84 -18.66 -30.20
N ASP A 145 -15.05 -17.69 -29.33
CA ASP A 145 -14.37 -16.40 -29.33
C ASP A 145 -12.94 -16.43 -28.71
N GLY A 146 -12.53 -17.60 -28.20
CA GLY A 146 -11.23 -17.79 -27.56
C GLY A 146 -11.14 -17.31 -26.11
N MET A 147 -12.20 -16.69 -25.57
CA MET A 147 -12.23 -16.10 -24.23
C MET A 147 -13.14 -16.89 -23.26
N GLY A 148 -14.06 -17.70 -23.79
CA GLY A 148 -14.93 -18.58 -23.01
C GLY A 148 -14.24 -19.84 -22.46
N ASP A 149 -15.01 -20.70 -21.78
CA ASP A 149 -14.55 -22.02 -21.38
C ASP A 149 -14.57 -22.99 -22.58
N PRO A 150 -13.41 -23.55 -23.00
CA PRO A 150 -13.36 -24.48 -24.13
C PRO A 150 -14.13 -25.78 -23.85
N GLU A 151 -14.18 -26.25 -22.61
CA GLU A 151 -14.87 -27.49 -22.25
C GLU A 151 -16.40 -27.34 -22.37
N GLU A 152 -16.91 -26.17 -21.96
CA GLU A 152 -18.32 -25.80 -22.11
C GLU A 152 -18.70 -25.66 -23.59
N HIS A 153 -17.84 -25.04 -24.41
CA HIS A 153 -18.09 -24.91 -25.84
C HIS A 153 -18.16 -26.28 -26.53
N LEU A 154 -17.26 -27.20 -26.20
CA LEU A 154 -17.28 -28.58 -26.70
C LEU A 154 -18.56 -29.31 -26.26
N SER A 155 -18.94 -29.18 -24.99
CA SER A 155 -20.17 -29.79 -24.46
C SER A 155 -21.42 -29.29 -25.19
N ARG A 156 -21.49 -28.00 -25.54
CA ARG A 156 -22.59 -27.42 -26.32
C ARG A 156 -22.63 -27.98 -27.74
N PHE A 157 -21.47 -28.08 -28.40
CA PHE A 157 -21.35 -28.69 -29.72
C PHE A 157 -21.80 -30.15 -29.73
N GLU A 158 -21.32 -30.96 -28.79
CA GLU A 158 -21.69 -32.38 -28.69
C GLU A 158 -23.19 -32.56 -28.44
N ASN A 159 -23.79 -31.77 -27.55
CA ASN A 159 -25.23 -31.84 -27.30
C ASN A 159 -26.05 -31.45 -28.55
N ALA A 160 -25.64 -30.42 -29.28
CA ALA A 160 -26.29 -30.02 -30.52
C ALA A 160 -26.17 -31.10 -31.61
N ALA A 161 -25.02 -31.75 -31.71
CA ALA A 161 -24.78 -32.84 -32.66
C ALA A 161 -25.52 -34.14 -32.30
N LEU A 162 -25.63 -34.46 -31.01
CA LEU A 162 -26.28 -35.67 -30.52
C LEU A 162 -27.81 -35.65 -30.69
N LEU A 163 -28.44 -34.47 -30.63
CA LEU A 163 -29.88 -34.30 -30.87
C LEU A 163 -30.33 -34.78 -32.27
N HIS A 164 -29.45 -34.76 -33.27
CA HIS A 164 -29.74 -35.25 -34.62
C HIS A 164 -29.24 -36.68 -34.90
N ARG A 165 -28.49 -37.30 -33.97
CA ARG A 165 -28.01 -38.69 -34.12
C ARG A 165 -29.15 -39.71 -34.13
N PHE A 166 -30.33 -39.37 -33.60
CA PHE A 166 -31.52 -40.22 -33.65
C PHE A 166 -32.22 -40.24 -35.03
N GLU A 167 -31.96 -39.29 -35.92
CA GLU A 167 -32.49 -39.36 -37.31
C GLU A 167 -31.59 -40.21 -38.22
N ALA A 168 -30.28 -40.23 -37.99
CA ALA A 168 -29.33 -40.96 -38.83
C ALA A 168 -29.45 -42.49 -38.75
N ILE A 169 -29.93 -43.04 -37.63
CA ILE A 169 -30.10 -44.50 -37.44
C ILE A 169 -31.34 -45.03 -38.18
N ILE A 170 -32.38 -44.21 -38.39
CA ILE A 170 -33.61 -44.66 -39.06
C ILE A 170 -33.39 -44.83 -40.57
N TYR A 171 -32.55 -44.01 -41.20
CA TYR A 171 -32.28 -44.08 -42.64
C TYR A 171 -31.28 -45.17 -43.06
N MET A 172 -30.60 -45.84 -42.13
CA MET A 172 -29.66 -46.94 -42.43
C MET A 172 -30.28 -48.35 -42.30
N ASN A 173 -31.56 -48.47 -41.95
CA ASN A 173 -32.28 -49.76 -41.88
C ASN A 173 -33.32 -49.97 -43.01
N LEU A 174 -33.27 -49.16 -44.06
CA LEU A 174 -34.13 -49.32 -45.23
C LEU A 174 -33.33 -49.28 -46.54
N PHE A 175 -32.29 -50.11 -46.64
CA PHE A 175 -31.75 -50.62 -47.90
C PHE A 175 -31.15 -52.00 -47.66
#